data_AF-A0A7C6MRX9-F1
#
_entry.id   AF-A0A7C6MRX9-F1
#
_cell.length_a   1.000
_cell.length_b   1.000
_cell.length_c   1.000
_cell.angle_alpha   90.00
_cell.angle_beta   90.00
_cell.angle_gamma   90.00
#
_symmetry.space_group_name_H-M   'P 1'
#
loop_
_entity.id
_entity.type
_entity.pdbx_description
1 polymer ?
#
loop_
_entity_poly.entity_id
_entity_poly.type
_entity_poly.pdbx_seq_one_letter_code
_entity_poly.pdbx_strand_id
1 'polypeptide(L)'
;MSKVDKTKKDGKKGVLAREIAGILLMGFSIFSLIALHIDTAGWVGRSIRVGLKVLFGDLSVVFSLILFLFALHLFREKKLLSSNRKIFGFVLLMLSLTLLFHMLYYREYQFPPMLKEELIYGKQGEGAGILGALLLVFSYNAFGIQGSYVILATAILIGIIFLFEVSILSLIKRISHSMTSLFTHAWHKAKDERNEKRRERKQILAERKQVKKKRVLKDEKYASNEKENENIIIDKRQPKEVVEKPNNVLKESSTKNAKSASESHKLPPAFLLKKSGARDKGSGGVQKDLLEETFASFGIEAKVVNVSQGPVVTRYELQPAPGIKVSRITALADDLALSLAA
;
A
#
# COMPACT_ATOMS: atom_id res chain seq x y z
N MET A 1 8.20 0.12 66.83
CA MET A 1 7.95 -0.26 65.42
C MET A 1 9.21 0.01 64.62
N SER A 2 9.83 -1.03 64.03
CA SER A 2 11.22 -0.94 63.55
C SER A 2 11.35 -0.24 62.19
N LYS A 3 12.59 0.12 61.83
CA LYS A 3 12.93 0.66 60.49
C LYS A 3 12.69 -0.36 59.37
N VAL A 4 12.69 -1.66 59.69
CA VAL A 4 12.46 -2.79 58.76
C VAL A 4 10.96 -3.01 58.48
N ASP A 5 10.08 -2.75 59.46
CA ASP A 5 8.63 -2.86 59.26
C ASP A 5 8.11 -1.76 58.33
N LYS A 6 8.66 -0.54 58.43
CA LYS A 6 8.33 0.56 57.51
C LYS A 6 8.67 0.18 56.07
N THR A 7 9.90 -0.26 55.78
CA THR A 7 10.30 -0.63 54.42
C THR A 7 9.51 -1.81 53.85
N LYS A 8 9.17 -2.83 54.65
CA LYS A 8 8.27 -3.91 54.23
C LYS A 8 6.84 -3.41 53.93
N LYS A 9 6.29 -2.52 54.76
CA LYS A 9 4.93 -1.98 54.61
C LYS A 9 4.81 -1.06 53.39
N ASP A 10 5.80 -0.22 53.16
CA ASP A 10 5.82 0.68 52.00
C ASP A 10 6.14 -0.08 50.70
N GLY A 11 6.97 -1.13 50.76
CA GLY A 11 7.15 -2.07 49.65
C GLY A 11 5.83 -2.74 49.22
N LYS A 12 5.01 -3.24 50.17
CA LYS A 12 3.68 -3.80 49.86
C LYS A 12 2.72 -2.77 49.24
N LYS A 13 2.69 -1.52 49.75
CA LYS A 13 1.89 -0.44 49.14
C LYS A 13 2.28 -0.19 47.68
N GLY A 14 3.58 -0.16 47.38
CA GLY A 14 4.08 0.05 46.02
C GLY A 14 3.76 -1.09 45.04
N VAL A 15 3.49 -2.30 45.53
CA VAL A 15 3.01 -3.42 44.70
C VAL A 15 1.51 -3.27 44.42
N LEU A 16 0.69 -3.07 45.45
CA LEU A 16 -0.76 -2.92 45.30
C LEU A 16 -1.16 -1.76 44.37
N ALA A 17 -0.50 -0.60 44.53
CA ALA A 17 -0.75 0.55 43.65
C ALA A 17 -0.37 0.27 42.18
N ARG A 18 0.57 -0.66 41.92
CA ARG A 18 1.00 -1.03 40.57
C ARG A 18 0.01 -1.98 39.91
N GLU A 19 -0.51 -2.92 40.68
CA GLU A 19 -1.53 -3.85 40.25
C GLU A 19 -2.83 -3.09 39.93
N ILE A 20 -3.23 -2.14 40.80
CA ILE A 20 -4.36 -1.23 40.53
C ILE A 20 -4.11 -0.39 39.28
N ALA A 21 -2.94 0.27 39.15
CA ALA A 21 -2.62 1.08 37.96
C ALA A 21 -2.59 0.25 36.67
N GLY A 22 -2.03 -0.97 36.72
CA GLY A 22 -2.00 -1.91 35.60
C GLY A 22 -3.40 -2.37 35.20
N ILE A 23 -4.25 -2.73 36.16
CA ILE A 23 -5.65 -3.14 35.90
C ILE A 23 -6.45 -1.98 35.30
N LEU A 24 -6.32 -0.76 35.84
CA LEU A 24 -7.01 0.43 35.30
C LEU A 24 -6.55 0.77 33.89
N LEU A 25 -5.24 0.75 33.62
CA LEU A 25 -4.67 1.08 32.31
C LEU A 25 -4.96 -0.02 31.27
N MET A 26 -4.96 -1.29 31.68
CA MET A 26 -5.42 -2.41 30.86
C MET A 26 -6.92 -2.32 30.53
N GLY A 27 -7.75 -2.04 31.54
CA GLY A 27 -9.21 -1.89 31.37
C GLY A 27 -9.57 -0.71 30.47
N PHE A 28 -8.93 0.45 30.68
CA PHE A 28 -9.07 1.62 29.80
C PHE A 28 -8.63 1.30 28.36
N SER A 29 -7.53 0.58 28.18
CA SER A 29 -7.04 0.18 26.85
C SER A 29 -7.99 -0.78 26.13
N ILE A 30 -8.49 -1.82 26.81
CA ILE A 30 -9.49 -2.75 26.27
C ILE A 30 -10.78 -2.00 25.92
N PHE A 31 -11.27 -1.14 26.81
CA PHE A 31 -12.46 -0.33 26.57
C PHE A 31 -12.26 0.66 25.40
N SER A 32 -11.05 1.21 25.24
CA SER A 32 -10.69 2.06 24.10
C SER A 32 -10.72 1.29 22.78
N LEU A 33 -10.15 0.07 22.74
CA LEU A 33 -10.20 -0.79 21.56
C LEU A 33 -11.64 -1.15 21.17
N ILE A 34 -12.49 -1.47 22.16
CA ILE A 34 -13.93 -1.71 21.96
C ILE A 34 -14.61 -0.45 21.43
N ALA A 35 -14.42 0.70 22.09
CA ALA A 35 -15.05 1.96 21.73
C ALA A 35 -14.63 2.50 20.35
N LEU A 36 -13.40 2.22 19.90
CA LEU A 36 -12.93 2.58 18.57
C LEU A 36 -13.65 1.80 17.45
N HIS A 37 -14.13 0.58 17.70
CA HIS A 37 -14.79 -0.27 16.70
C HIS A 37 -16.31 -0.40 16.86
N ILE A 38 -16.86 -0.16 18.05
CA ILE A 38 -18.27 -0.43 18.38
C ILE A 38 -18.99 0.86 18.81
N ASP A 39 -19.99 1.27 18.02
CA ASP A 39 -20.73 2.54 18.16
C ASP A 39 -21.65 2.62 19.38
N THR A 40 -21.97 1.46 19.97
CA THR A 40 -22.89 1.30 21.10
C THR A 40 -22.22 1.43 22.47
N ALA A 41 -20.93 1.76 22.54
CA ALA A 41 -20.13 1.90 23.78
C ALA A 41 -20.52 3.11 24.68
N GLY A 42 -21.76 3.59 24.59
CA GLY A 42 -22.30 4.71 25.36
C GLY A 42 -21.64 6.06 25.08
N TRP A 43 -21.99 7.06 25.89
CA TRP A 43 -21.41 8.41 25.77
C TRP A 43 -19.91 8.40 26.08
N VAL A 44 -19.46 7.65 27.10
CA VAL A 44 -18.05 7.53 27.48
C VAL A 44 -17.21 6.94 26.36
N GLY A 45 -17.67 5.84 25.73
CA GLY A 45 -16.97 5.24 24.59
C GLY A 45 -16.92 6.20 23.39
N ARG A 46 -17.99 6.95 23.11
CA ARG A 46 -17.98 7.98 22.06
C ARG A 46 -16.98 9.10 22.35
N SER A 47 -16.92 9.59 23.60
CA SER A 47 -15.93 10.60 24.02
C SER A 47 -14.50 10.09 23.92
N ILE A 48 -14.23 8.84 24.33
CA ILE A 48 -12.91 8.21 24.21
C ILE A 48 -12.52 8.01 22.74
N ARG A 49 -13.44 7.51 21.89
CA ARG A 49 -13.22 7.38 20.44
C ARG A 49 -12.83 8.73 19.84
N VAL A 50 -13.64 9.77 20.06
CA VAL A 50 -13.38 11.11 19.49
C VAL A 50 -12.07 11.68 20.02
N GLY A 51 -11.80 11.59 21.32
CA GLY A 51 -10.53 12.05 21.90
C GLY A 51 -9.31 11.34 21.32
N LEU A 52 -9.34 10.01 21.21
CA LEU A 52 -8.24 9.23 20.63
C LEU A 52 -8.07 9.47 19.13
N LYS A 53 -9.16 9.62 18.36
CA LYS A 53 -9.10 9.97 16.94
C LYS A 53 -8.56 11.38 16.71
N VAL A 54 -8.99 12.38 17.49
CA VAL A 54 -8.47 13.75 17.39
C VAL A 54 -6.99 13.83 17.79
N LEU A 55 -6.55 13.04 18.78
CA LEU A 55 -5.14 13.04 19.22
C LEU A 55 -4.22 12.24 18.28
N PHE A 56 -4.60 11.02 17.91
CA PHE A 56 -3.73 10.04 17.26
C PHE A 56 -4.21 9.57 15.87
N GLY A 57 -5.33 10.08 15.36
CA GLY A 57 -5.85 9.74 14.03
C GLY A 57 -6.17 8.25 13.86
N ASP A 58 -5.81 7.68 12.72
CA ASP A 58 -5.92 6.24 12.45
C ASP A 58 -4.98 5.40 13.33
N LEU A 59 -3.89 6.00 13.83
CA LEU A 59 -2.99 5.36 14.78
C LEU A 59 -3.64 5.16 16.17
N SER A 60 -4.84 5.68 16.44
CA SER A 60 -5.59 5.49 17.70
C SER A 60 -5.79 4.02 18.11
N VAL A 61 -6.00 3.11 17.15
CA VAL A 61 -6.08 1.66 17.41
C VAL A 61 -4.73 1.09 17.84
N VAL A 62 -3.65 1.49 17.15
CA VAL A 62 -2.27 1.07 17.45
C VAL A 62 -1.81 1.62 18.80
N PHE A 63 -2.10 2.88 19.10
CA PHE A 63 -1.88 3.48 20.42
C PHE A 63 -2.59 2.67 21.52
N SER A 64 -3.87 2.34 21.31
CA SER A 64 -4.66 1.57 22.30
C SER A 64 -4.09 0.17 22.52
N LEU A 65 -3.62 -0.50 21.46
CA LEU A 65 -2.95 -1.81 21.55
C LEU A 65 -1.58 -1.72 22.24
N ILE A 66 -0.79 -0.68 21.99
CA ILE A 66 0.53 -0.53 22.61
C ILE A 66 0.39 -0.10 24.09
N LEU A 67 -0.69 0.62 24.44
CA LEU A 67 -1.10 0.88 25.82
C LEU A 67 -1.48 -0.42 26.56
N PHE A 68 -2.14 -1.38 25.88
CA PHE A 68 -2.40 -2.73 26.43
C PHE A 68 -1.08 -3.45 26.77
N LEU A 69 -0.14 -3.47 25.83
CA LEU A 69 1.18 -4.10 26.01
C LEU A 69 1.98 -3.43 27.14
N PHE A 70 1.84 -2.11 27.33
CA PHE A 70 2.43 -1.39 28.46
C PHE A 70 1.80 -1.78 29.80
N ALA A 71 0.48 -1.98 29.85
CA ALA A 71 -0.19 -2.51 31.04
C ALA A 71 0.34 -3.90 31.42
N LEU A 72 0.46 -4.80 30.44
CA LEU A 72 1.04 -6.13 30.63
C LEU A 72 2.51 -6.09 31.07
N HIS A 73 3.29 -5.12 30.58
CA HIS A 73 4.65 -4.89 31.05
C HIS A 73 4.69 -4.41 32.51
N LEU A 74 3.77 -3.52 32.91
CA LEU A 74 3.73 -2.95 34.26
C LEU A 74 3.49 -4.01 35.36
N PHE A 75 2.73 -5.08 35.07
CA PHE A 75 2.59 -6.20 36.02
C PHE A 75 3.92 -6.94 36.29
N ARG A 76 4.83 -6.99 35.30
CA ARG A 76 6.11 -7.73 35.35
C ARG A 76 7.24 -6.98 36.07
N GLU A 77 7.13 -5.66 36.20
CA GLU A 77 8.14 -4.83 36.88
C GLU A 77 8.05 -4.96 38.42
N LYS A 78 9.19 -4.80 39.11
CA LYS A 78 9.26 -4.93 40.58
C LYS A 78 8.96 -3.63 41.35
N LYS A 79 8.70 -2.51 40.66
CA LYS A 79 8.49 -1.16 41.25
C LYS A 79 7.24 -0.50 40.65
N LEU A 80 6.57 0.34 41.45
CA LEU A 80 5.29 1.01 41.13
C LEU A 80 5.35 1.77 39.80
N LEU A 81 6.18 2.82 39.78
CA LEU A 81 6.72 3.33 38.55
C LEU A 81 7.72 2.29 38.07
N SER A 82 7.54 1.80 36.84
CA SER A 82 8.70 1.30 36.09
C SER A 82 9.75 2.41 36.07
N SER A 83 11.03 2.03 36.11
CA SER A 83 12.19 2.94 36.04
C SER A 83 11.85 4.14 35.13
N ASN A 84 11.86 5.40 35.61
CA ASN A 84 11.29 6.54 34.85
C ASN A 84 11.82 6.62 33.40
N ARG A 85 13.03 6.09 33.19
CA ARG A 85 13.67 5.75 31.91
C ARG A 85 12.76 4.94 30.98
N LYS A 86 12.18 3.81 31.41
CA LYS A 86 11.24 2.98 30.64
C LYS A 86 9.98 3.73 30.23
N ILE A 87 9.42 4.55 31.12
CA ILE A 87 8.25 5.40 30.82
C ILE A 87 8.63 6.43 29.75
N PHE A 88 9.78 7.10 29.92
CA PHE A 88 10.32 8.05 28.93
C PHE A 88 10.60 7.38 27.58
N GLY A 89 11.21 6.19 27.56
CA GLY A 89 11.48 5.42 26.35
C GLY A 89 10.20 4.97 25.63
N PHE A 90 9.19 4.53 26.38
CA PHE A 90 7.86 4.23 25.85
C PHE A 90 7.21 5.46 25.21
N VAL A 91 7.17 6.59 25.92
CA VAL A 91 6.60 7.84 25.40
C VAL A 91 7.36 8.32 24.17
N LEU A 92 8.70 8.30 24.19
CA LEU A 92 9.53 8.69 23.05
C LEU A 92 9.27 7.79 21.83
N LEU A 93 9.04 6.49 22.02
CA LEU A 93 8.63 5.58 20.95
C LEU A 93 7.21 5.84 20.45
N MET A 94 6.27 6.26 21.30
CA MET A 94 4.93 6.68 20.86
C MET A 94 5.00 7.96 20.02
N LEU A 95 5.71 8.99 20.49
CA LEU A 95 5.94 10.22 19.71
C LEU A 95 6.63 9.91 18.37
N SER A 96 7.64 9.04 18.38
CA SER A 96 8.33 8.61 17.17
C SER A 96 7.41 7.86 16.19
N LEU A 97 6.58 6.94 16.68
CA LEU A 97 5.63 6.19 15.85
C LEU A 97 4.54 7.10 15.26
N THR A 98 4.06 8.08 16.04
CA THR A 98 3.10 9.08 15.57
C THR A 98 3.71 10.00 14.51
N LEU A 99 4.94 10.49 14.71
CA LEU A 99 5.66 11.25 13.69
C LEU A 99 5.92 10.42 12.42
N LEU A 100 6.38 9.17 12.55
CA LEU A 100 6.61 8.27 11.40
C LEU A 100 5.32 8.07 10.58
N PHE A 101 4.20 7.80 11.25
CA PHE A 101 2.93 7.57 10.57
C PHE A 101 2.43 8.84 9.86
N HIS A 102 2.57 10.02 10.49
CA HIS A 102 2.18 11.29 9.86
C HIS A 102 3.12 11.70 8.72
N MET A 103 4.43 11.43 8.82
CA MET A 103 5.39 11.63 7.71
C MET A 103 5.13 10.70 6.52
N LEU A 104 4.69 9.46 6.78
CA LEU A 104 4.31 8.53 5.71
C LEU A 104 3.02 8.96 5.01
N TYR A 105 2.02 9.43 5.77
CA TYR A 105 0.77 9.98 5.25
C TYR A 105 1.00 11.26 4.43
N TYR A 106 1.80 12.21 4.95
CA TYR A 106 2.13 13.47 4.28
C TYR A 106 2.94 13.29 2.97
N ARG A 107 3.57 12.13 2.73
CA ARG A 107 4.44 11.89 1.56
C ARG A 107 3.75 12.08 0.20
N GLU A 108 2.42 12.07 0.15
CA GLU A 108 1.63 12.31 -1.06
C GLU A 108 1.47 13.81 -1.42
N TYR A 109 1.84 14.73 -0.52
CA TYR A 109 1.73 16.18 -0.73
C TYR A 109 2.99 16.80 -1.34
N GLN A 110 2.79 17.79 -2.22
CA GLN A 110 3.87 18.50 -2.93
C GLN A 110 4.31 19.82 -2.26
N PHE A 111 3.57 20.30 -1.25
CA PHE A 111 3.79 21.60 -0.60
C PHE A 111 4.17 21.41 0.88
N PRO A 112 5.08 22.23 1.45
CA PRO A 112 5.52 22.12 2.85
C PRO A 112 4.34 22.19 3.84
N PRO A 113 4.38 21.43 4.95
CA PRO A 113 3.22 21.21 5.82
C PRO A 113 2.83 22.49 6.56
N MET A 114 1.72 23.11 6.17
CA MET A 114 1.21 24.31 6.83
C MET A 114 0.43 23.96 8.09
N LEU A 115 0.85 24.51 9.24
CA LEU A 115 0.28 24.18 10.56
C LEU A 115 -1.26 24.21 10.62
N LYS A 116 -1.91 25.17 9.93
CA LYS A 116 -3.36 25.31 9.95
C LYS A 116 -4.09 24.16 9.24
N GLU A 117 -3.51 23.64 8.17
CA GLU A 117 -4.11 22.60 7.33
C GLU A 117 -3.93 21.23 7.99
N GLU A 118 -2.70 20.93 8.43
CA GLU A 118 -2.37 19.74 9.22
C GLU A 118 -3.24 19.63 10.49
N LEU A 119 -3.54 20.75 11.17
CA LEU A 119 -4.45 20.74 12.33
C LEU A 119 -5.93 20.52 11.97
N ILE A 120 -6.34 20.75 10.71
CA ILE A 120 -7.70 20.46 10.24
C ILE A 120 -7.84 18.97 9.92
N TYR A 121 -6.87 18.38 9.22
CA TYR A 121 -6.82 16.93 8.98
C TYR A 121 -6.68 16.15 10.30
N GLY A 122 -5.78 16.60 11.19
CA GLY A 122 -5.62 16.02 12.52
C GLY A 122 -6.87 16.10 13.40
N LYS A 123 -7.69 17.17 13.26
CA LYS A 123 -9.00 17.29 13.95
C LYS A 123 -10.08 16.36 13.39
N GLN A 124 -10.00 16.01 12.11
CA GLN A 124 -10.89 15.00 11.49
C GLN A 124 -10.47 13.57 11.87
N GLY A 125 -9.27 13.41 12.42
CA GLY A 125 -8.73 12.12 12.86
C GLY A 125 -8.09 11.31 11.73
N GLU A 126 -7.61 12.01 10.70
CA GLU A 126 -6.82 11.46 9.60
C GLU A 126 -5.33 11.37 9.98
N GLY A 127 -4.59 10.50 9.29
CA GLY A 127 -3.16 10.31 9.53
C GLY A 127 -2.90 9.92 10.99
N ALA A 128 -1.99 10.64 11.65
CA ALA A 128 -1.67 10.44 13.06
C ALA A 128 -2.26 11.53 14.00
N GLY A 129 -3.35 12.18 13.58
CA GLY A 129 -4.11 13.14 14.40
C GLY A 129 -3.39 14.47 14.66
N ILE A 130 -3.93 15.28 15.57
CA ILE A 130 -3.32 16.57 15.96
C ILE A 130 -1.88 16.38 16.47
N LEU A 131 -1.59 15.30 17.19
CA LEU A 131 -0.26 15.08 17.76
C LEU A 131 0.77 14.78 16.65
N GLY A 132 0.39 14.01 15.62
CA GLY A 132 1.20 13.82 14.42
C GLY A 132 1.42 15.09 13.62
N ALA A 133 0.35 15.86 13.38
CA ALA A 133 0.40 17.16 12.70
C ALA A 133 1.39 18.13 13.36
N LEU A 134 1.32 18.27 14.69
CA LEU A 134 2.24 19.12 15.46
C LEU A 134 3.70 18.64 15.36
N LEU A 135 3.94 17.33 15.48
CA LEU A 135 5.29 16.77 15.38
C LEU A 135 5.87 16.91 13.95
N LEU A 136 5.06 16.67 12.91
CA LEU A 136 5.46 16.83 11.51
C LEU A 136 5.87 18.27 11.24
N VAL A 137 5.00 19.23 11.53
CA VAL A 137 5.24 20.66 11.22
C VAL A 137 6.45 21.19 12.00
N PHE A 138 6.59 20.82 13.27
CA PHE A 138 7.75 21.19 14.07
C PHE A 138 9.05 20.60 13.51
N SER A 139 9.08 19.29 13.23
CA SER A 139 10.26 18.61 12.72
C SER A 139 10.65 19.10 11.32
N TYR A 140 9.67 19.30 10.44
CA TYR A 140 9.89 19.80 9.09
C TYR A 140 10.44 21.22 9.10
N ASN A 141 9.86 22.14 9.89
CA ASN A 141 10.30 23.53 9.93
C ASN A 141 11.69 23.71 10.57
N ALA A 142 12.07 22.81 11.49
CA ALA A 142 13.38 22.86 12.14
C ALA A 142 14.51 22.13 11.37
N PHE A 143 14.19 21.08 10.59
CA PHE A 143 15.20 20.18 10.01
C PHE A 143 14.92 19.72 8.56
N GLY A 144 13.83 20.18 7.95
CA GLY A 144 13.36 19.70 6.64
C GLY A 144 12.92 18.23 6.66
N ILE A 145 12.46 17.73 5.50
CA ILE A 145 11.97 16.35 5.37
C ILE A 145 13.07 15.31 5.66
N GLN A 146 14.30 15.55 5.22
CA GLN A 146 15.41 14.60 5.41
C GLN A 146 15.95 14.60 6.84
N GLY A 147 16.16 15.78 7.44
CA GLY A 147 16.60 15.89 8.84
C GLY A 147 15.55 15.35 9.82
N SER A 148 14.26 15.47 9.48
CA SER A 148 13.17 14.83 10.23
C SER A 148 13.34 13.30 10.31
N TYR A 149 13.69 12.63 9.20
CA TYR A 149 13.96 11.18 9.22
C TYR A 149 15.19 10.82 10.07
N VAL A 150 16.25 11.65 10.09
CA VAL A 150 17.45 11.44 10.92
C VAL A 150 17.11 11.55 12.41
N ILE A 151 16.33 12.56 12.81
CA ILE A 151 15.91 12.77 14.20
C ILE A 151 14.92 11.69 14.64
N LEU A 152 13.99 11.30 13.77
CA LEU A 152 13.08 10.18 14.00
C LEU A 152 13.83 8.87 14.25
N ALA A 153 14.82 8.52 13.41
CA ALA A 153 15.65 7.34 13.63
C ALA A 153 16.43 7.40 14.96
N THR A 154 16.94 8.59 15.31
CA THR A 154 17.65 8.84 16.57
C THR A 154 16.74 8.69 17.79
N ALA A 155 15.53 9.25 17.74
CA ALA A 155 14.51 9.14 18.78
C ALA A 155 14.04 7.69 19.00
N ILE A 156 13.85 6.93 17.91
CA ILE A 156 13.56 5.48 17.99
C ILE A 156 14.69 4.73 18.68
N LEU A 157 15.95 5.00 18.33
CA LEU A 157 17.11 4.33 18.92
C LEU A 157 17.21 4.62 20.44
N ILE A 158 17.09 5.89 20.83
CA ILE A 158 17.09 6.32 22.25
C ILE A 158 15.91 5.70 23.00
N GLY A 159 14.73 5.68 22.39
CA GLY A 159 13.51 5.10 22.96
C GLY A 159 13.63 3.60 23.21
N ILE A 160 14.23 2.85 22.27
CA ILE A 160 14.54 1.41 22.42
C ILE A 160 15.51 1.18 23.59
N ILE A 161 16.61 1.93 23.67
CA ILE A 161 17.60 1.79 24.75
C ILE A 161 16.93 1.99 26.13
N PHE A 162 16.10 3.02 26.25
CA PHE A 162 15.41 3.33 27.50
C PHE A 162 14.27 2.37 27.85
N LEU A 163 13.52 1.86 26.86
CA LEU A 163 12.43 0.90 27.09
C LEU A 163 12.95 -0.47 27.53
N PHE A 164 14.00 -0.98 26.88
CA PHE A 164 14.53 -2.32 27.15
C PHE A 164 15.59 -2.35 28.27
N GLU A 165 16.23 -1.22 28.59
CA GLU A 165 17.44 -1.15 29.44
C GLU A 165 18.59 -2.05 28.92
N VAL A 166 18.63 -2.28 27.59
CA VAL A 166 19.56 -3.16 26.86
C VAL A 166 20.49 -2.32 25.99
N SER A 167 21.78 -2.66 25.95
CA SER A 167 22.75 -1.95 25.10
C SER A 167 22.57 -2.28 23.61
N ILE A 168 22.80 -1.31 22.73
CA ILE A 168 22.67 -1.46 21.26
C ILE A 168 23.44 -2.72 20.77
N LEU A 169 24.67 -2.91 21.26
CA LEU A 169 25.52 -4.07 20.92
C LEU A 169 24.90 -5.42 21.31
N SER A 170 24.22 -5.51 22.45
CA SER A 170 23.56 -6.75 22.88
C SER A 170 22.22 -6.97 22.19
N LEU A 171 21.54 -5.90 21.76
CA LEU A 171 20.37 -5.98 20.89
C LEU A 171 20.74 -6.46 19.48
N ILE A 172 21.79 -5.89 18.86
CA ILE A 172 22.30 -6.32 17.54
C ILE A 172 22.72 -7.80 17.57
N LYS A 173 23.45 -8.24 18.60
CA LYS A 173 23.82 -9.66 18.76
C LYS A 173 22.59 -10.58 18.83
N ARG A 174 21.54 -10.17 19.56
CA ARG A 174 20.28 -10.93 19.65
C ARG A 174 19.53 -10.97 18.32
N ILE A 175 19.36 -9.82 17.65
CA ILE A 175 18.71 -9.73 16.34
C ILE A 175 19.46 -10.56 15.29
N SER A 176 20.80 -10.48 15.26
CA SER A 176 21.64 -11.27 14.37
C SER A 176 21.41 -12.78 14.56
N HIS A 177 21.46 -13.27 15.81
CA HIS A 177 21.22 -14.69 16.11
C HIS A 177 19.78 -15.14 15.80
N SER A 178 18.78 -14.29 16.02
CA SER A 178 17.41 -14.59 15.60
C SER A 178 17.30 -14.64 14.07
N MET A 179 17.89 -13.67 13.36
CA MET A 179 17.83 -13.58 11.91
C MET A 179 18.55 -14.76 11.23
N THR A 180 19.73 -15.16 11.70
CA THR A 180 20.42 -16.35 11.19
C THR A 180 19.62 -17.62 11.44
N SER A 181 18.98 -17.76 12.62
CA SER A 181 18.11 -18.92 12.89
C SER A 181 16.87 -18.98 11.99
N LEU A 182 16.22 -17.84 11.71
CA LEU A 182 15.06 -17.80 10.80
C LEU A 182 15.49 -18.05 9.35
N PHE A 183 16.63 -17.48 8.94
CA PHE A 183 17.19 -17.69 7.60
C PHE A 183 17.58 -19.16 7.37
N THR A 184 18.24 -19.83 8.33
CA THR A 184 18.55 -21.26 8.19
C THR A 184 17.30 -22.11 8.12
N HIS A 185 16.31 -21.91 9.00
CA HIS A 185 15.05 -22.68 8.95
C HIS A 185 14.28 -22.48 7.64
N ALA A 186 14.22 -21.24 7.13
CA ALA A 186 13.61 -20.94 5.83
C ALA A 186 14.39 -21.58 4.66
N TRP A 187 15.72 -21.51 4.70
CA TRP A 187 16.61 -22.10 3.68
C TRP A 187 16.52 -23.63 3.65
N HIS A 188 16.49 -24.28 4.82
CA HIS A 188 16.28 -25.72 4.93
C HIS A 188 14.89 -26.11 4.39
N LYS A 189 13.81 -25.47 4.85
CA LYS A 189 12.45 -25.74 4.36
C LYS A 189 12.34 -25.59 2.83
N ALA A 190 12.87 -24.50 2.26
CA ALA A 190 12.86 -24.28 0.81
C ALA A 190 13.76 -25.26 0.02
N LYS A 191 14.84 -25.75 0.63
CA LYS A 191 15.70 -26.80 0.05
C LYS A 191 15.01 -28.15 0.06
N ASP A 192 14.30 -28.48 1.13
CA ASP A 192 13.64 -29.77 1.30
C ASP A 192 12.36 -29.87 0.45
N GLU A 193 11.57 -28.80 0.34
CA GLU A 193 10.44 -28.73 -0.61
C GLU A 193 10.93 -28.87 -2.08
N ARG A 194 12.10 -28.32 -2.42
CA ARG A 194 12.76 -28.55 -3.72
C ARG A 194 13.25 -29.98 -3.90
N ASN A 195 13.73 -30.63 -2.83
CA ASN A 195 14.18 -32.02 -2.86
C ASN A 195 13.01 -32.99 -3.04
N GLU A 196 11.89 -32.74 -2.37
CA GLU A 196 10.64 -33.50 -2.47
C GLU A 196 10.05 -33.44 -3.88
N LYS A 197 9.85 -32.23 -4.42
CA LYS A 197 9.43 -32.02 -5.82
C LYS A 197 10.40 -32.61 -6.85
N ARG A 198 11.67 -32.83 -6.49
CA ARG A 198 12.67 -33.54 -7.31
C ARG A 198 12.59 -35.07 -7.17
N ARG A 199 12.10 -35.61 -6.05
CA ARG A 199 11.79 -37.04 -5.85
C ARG A 199 10.52 -37.43 -6.61
N GLU A 200 9.44 -36.67 -6.48
CA GLU A 200 8.18 -36.86 -7.22
C GLU A 200 8.43 -36.92 -8.74
N ARG A 201 9.13 -35.90 -9.29
CA ARG A 201 9.48 -35.84 -10.71
C ARG A 201 10.32 -37.04 -11.17
N LYS A 202 11.19 -37.59 -10.31
CA LYS A 202 11.94 -38.82 -10.61
C LYS A 202 11.05 -40.06 -10.61
N GLN A 203 10.12 -40.18 -9.66
CA GLN A 203 9.16 -41.29 -9.59
C GLN A 203 8.23 -41.31 -10.81
N ILE A 204 7.61 -40.17 -11.14
CA ILE A 204 6.73 -40.01 -12.32
C ILE A 204 7.50 -40.33 -13.62
N LEU A 205 8.77 -39.95 -13.73
CA LEU A 205 9.60 -40.27 -14.89
C LEU A 205 9.97 -41.76 -14.96
N ALA A 206 10.21 -42.41 -13.82
CA ALA A 206 10.47 -43.85 -13.75
C ALA A 206 9.22 -44.67 -14.11
N GLU A 207 8.06 -44.31 -13.57
CA GLU A 207 6.77 -44.89 -13.91
C GLU A 207 6.46 -44.76 -15.41
N ARG A 208 6.59 -43.55 -15.98
CA ARG A 208 6.43 -43.32 -17.43
C ARG A 208 7.38 -44.19 -18.27
N LYS A 209 8.62 -44.42 -17.82
CA LYS A 209 9.55 -45.35 -18.48
C LYS A 209 9.09 -46.81 -18.40
N GLN A 210 8.59 -47.26 -17.24
CA GLN A 210 8.04 -48.61 -17.09
C GLN A 210 6.78 -48.83 -17.93
N VAL A 211 5.84 -47.88 -17.94
CA VAL A 211 4.63 -47.92 -18.78
C VAL A 211 5.00 -47.95 -20.25
N LYS A 212 5.97 -47.14 -20.70
CA LYS A 212 6.44 -47.19 -22.10
C LYS A 212 7.10 -48.54 -22.45
N LYS A 213 7.94 -49.11 -21.57
CA LYS A 213 8.52 -50.45 -21.79
C LYS A 213 7.45 -51.54 -21.86
N LYS A 214 6.43 -51.47 -20.99
CA LYS A 214 5.30 -52.42 -20.96
C LYS A 214 4.35 -52.28 -22.15
N ARG A 215 4.28 -51.10 -22.79
CA ARG A 215 3.60 -50.93 -24.08
C ARG A 215 4.39 -51.57 -25.23
N VAL A 216 5.68 -51.26 -25.39
CA VAL A 216 6.50 -51.86 -26.46
C VAL A 216 6.46 -53.40 -26.42
N LEU A 217 6.64 -54.00 -25.23
CA LEU A 217 6.52 -55.45 -25.00
C LEU A 217 5.10 -56.03 -25.25
N LYS A 218 4.07 -55.19 -25.30
CA LYS A 218 2.73 -55.58 -25.72
C LYS A 218 2.62 -55.47 -27.24
N ASP A 219 3.04 -54.35 -27.81
CA ASP A 219 2.86 -54.02 -29.23
C ASP A 219 3.65 -54.99 -30.14
N GLU A 220 4.87 -55.40 -29.75
CA GLU A 220 5.64 -56.50 -30.38
C GLU A 220 4.86 -57.83 -30.44
N LYS A 221 3.97 -58.06 -29.47
CA LYS A 221 3.16 -59.28 -29.32
C LYS A 221 1.81 -59.24 -30.07
N TYR A 222 1.47 -58.13 -30.70
CA TYR A 222 0.35 -58.03 -31.65
C TYR A 222 0.84 -57.96 -33.10
N ALA A 223 1.98 -57.31 -33.35
CA ALA A 223 2.63 -57.24 -34.66
C ALA A 223 3.04 -58.60 -35.26
N SER A 224 2.89 -59.69 -34.51
CA SER A 224 3.13 -61.07 -34.93
C SER A 224 1.90 -61.78 -35.52
N ASN A 225 0.68 -61.23 -35.37
CA ASN A 225 -0.58 -61.94 -35.66
C ASN A 225 -1.43 -61.35 -36.81
N GLU A 226 -1.06 -60.22 -37.40
CA GLU A 226 -1.82 -59.59 -38.51
C GLU A 226 -1.01 -59.62 -39.82
N LYS A 227 -1.07 -60.76 -40.52
CA LYS A 227 -0.55 -60.95 -41.89
C LYS A 227 -1.46 -61.87 -42.71
N GLU A 228 -2.68 -61.43 -43.01
CA GLU A 228 -3.47 -62.02 -44.10
C GLU A 228 -4.42 -61.00 -44.76
N ASN A 229 -4.16 -60.72 -46.04
CA ASN A 229 -5.01 -60.36 -47.19
C ASN A 229 -6.40 -59.67 -47.03
N GLU A 230 -6.81 -58.72 -47.89
CA GLU A 230 -6.06 -57.94 -48.91
C GLU A 230 -6.82 -56.67 -49.39
N ASN A 231 -6.27 -55.97 -50.40
CA ASN A 231 -6.74 -54.72 -51.03
C ASN A 231 -7.98 -54.91 -51.95
N ILE A 232 -8.69 -53.83 -52.35
CA ILE A 232 -8.73 -53.18 -53.70
C ILE A 232 -9.85 -52.08 -53.69
N ILE A 233 -10.02 -51.06 -54.56
CA ILE A 233 -9.23 -50.10 -55.42
C ILE A 233 -10.31 -49.37 -56.30
N ILE A 234 -10.32 -48.11 -56.78
CA ILE A 234 -9.73 -46.75 -56.55
C ILE A 234 -10.71 -45.76 -57.30
N ASP A 235 -10.98 -44.50 -56.94
CA ASP A 235 -10.29 -43.29 -57.46
C ASP A 235 -10.79 -41.93 -56.87
N LYS A 236 -10.11 -40.83 -57.27
CA LYS A 236 -10.06 -39.48 -56.67
C LYS A 236 -11.23 -38.54 -57.03
N ARG A 237 -11.38 -37.48 -56.21
CA ARG A 237 -11.04 -36.10 -56.64
C ARG A 237 -10.72 -35.15 -55.47
N GLN A 238 -9.71 -34.31 -55.68
CA GLN A 238 -9.28 -33.16 -54.86
C GLN A 238 -9.60 -31.86 -55.65
N PRO A 239 -9.30 -30.63 -55.16
CA PRO A 239 -8.77 -30.20 -53.86
C PRO A 239 -9.65 -29.12 -53.17
N LYS A 240 -9.23 -28.67 -51.97
CA LYS A 240 -9.46 -27.30 -51.50
C LYS A 240 -8.29 -26.81 -50.64
N GLU A 241 -8.03 -25.52 -50.72
CA GLU A 241 -6.76 -24.89 -50.31
C GLU A 241 -6.86 -24.24 -48.91
N VAL A 242 -5.70 -23.93 -48.33
CA VAL A 242 -5.50 -23.34 -46.98
C VAL A 242 -5.09 -21.86 -47.20
N VAL A 243 -5.52 -20.87 -46.42
CA VAL A 243 -4.79 -20.36 -45.23
C VAL A 243 -5.60 -19.25 -44.51
N GLU A 244 -5.88 -19.52 -43.23
CA GLU A 244 -5.92 -18.61 -42.06
C GLU A 244 -6.79 -17.32 -42.01
N LYS A 245 -6.58 -16.54 -40.94
CA LYS A 245 -7.45 -15.57 -40.24
C LYS A 245 -6.60 -14.28 -39.94
N PRO A 246 -6.92 -13.31 -39.04
CA PRO A 246 -8.11 -13.11 -38.18
C PRO A 246 -8.61 -11.64 -38.03
N ASN A 247 -9.82 -11.42 -37.47
CA ASN A 247 -9.94 -10.96 -36.07
C ASN A 247 -11.36 -10.84 -35.48
N ASN A 248 -11.40 -11.07 -34.16
CA ASN A 248 -12.32 -10.61 -33.11
C ASN A 248 -13.71 -10.04 -33.48
N VAL A 249 -14.74 -10.81 -33.10
CA VAL A 249 -16.07 -10.28 -32.74
C VAL A 249 -16.13 -10.10 -31.22
N LEU A 250 -16.64 -8.96 -30.76
CA LEU A 250 -16.87 -8.67 -29.33
C LEU A 250 -17.95 -9.61 -28.76
N LYS A 251 -17.71 -10.20 -27.60
CA LYS A 251 -18.74 -10.94 -26.86
C LYS A 251 -19.37 -10.07 -25.78
N GLU A 252 -20.63 -9.71 -25.99
CA GLU A 252 -21.53 -9.38 -24.89
C GLU A 252 -21.55 -10.55 -23.88
N SER A 253 -21.59 -10.22 -22.59
CA SER A 253 -21.64 -11.20 -21.51
C SER A 253 -22.89 -10.94 -20.68
N SER A 254 -23.99 -11.58 -21.08
CA SER A 254 -25.30 -11.39 -20.45
C SER A 254 -25.31 -11.79 -18.97
N THR A 255 -26.03 -11.00 -18.20
CA THR A 255 -26.40 -11.22 -16.79
C THR A 255 -26.75 -12.67 -16.43
N LYS A 256 -26.25 -13.14 -15.27
CA LYS A 256 -26.88 -14.23 -14.51
C LYS A 256 -27.05 -13.85 -13.04
N ASN A 257 -28.18 -14.24 -12.47
CA ASN A 257 -28.60 -13.89 -11.11
C ASN A 257 -27.77 -14.61 -10.05
N ALA A 258 -27.49 -13.89 -8.95
CA ALA A 258 -27.35 -14.46 -7.62
C ALA A 258 -28.43 -13.83 -6.73
N LYS A 259 -29.17 -14.64 -5.95
CA LYS A 259 -30.25 -14.14 -5.08
C LYS A 259 -29.82 -14.07 -3.61
N SER A 260 -30.31 -13.03 -2.94
CA SER A 260 -30.56 -12.97 -1.49
C SER A 260 -29.36 -12.98 -0.53
N ALA A 261 -28.92 -11.78 -0.16
CA ALA A 261 -28.77 -11.41 1.24
C ALA A 261 -29.47 -10.05 1.45
N SER A 262 -30.35 -9.94 2.44
CA SER A 262 -31.27 -8.79 2.57
C SER A 262 -30.85 -7.81 3.67
N GLU A 263 -29.92 -6.91 3.32
CA GLU A 263 -29.80 -5.60 3.97
C GLU A 263 -29.90 -4.51 2.91
N SER A 264 -30.41 -3.32 3.28
CA SER A 264 -30.73 -2.28 2.30
C SER A 264 -29.47 -1.59 1.78
N HIS A 265 -28.88 -2.13 0.71
CA HIS A 265 -27.77 -1.51 -0.02
C HIS A 265 -28.25 -0.24 -0.75
N LYS A 266 -28.36 0.87 -0.01
CA LYS A 266 -28.66 2.18 -0.57
C LYS A 266 -27.46 2.66 -1.40
N LEU A 267 -27.73 3.01 -2.65
CA LEU A 267 -26.71 3.56 -3.55
C LEU A 267 -26.07 4.82 -2.92
N PRO A 268 -24.74 4.99 -3.03
CA PRO A 268 -24.05 6.14 -2.48
C PRO A 268 -24.57 7.43 -3.13
N PRO A 269 -24.98 8.44 -2.34
CA PRO A 269 -25.59 9.65 -2.89
C PRO A 269 -24.55 10.55 -3.56
N ALA A 270 -24.94 11.18 -4.68
CA ALA A 270 -24.04 11.95 -5.53
C ALA A 270 -23.37 13.16 -4.86
N PHE A 271 -23.83 13.61 -3.69
CA PHE A 271 -23.17 14.68 -2.92
C PHE A 271 -21.80 14.28 -2.35
N LEU A 272 -21.45 12.99 -2.35
CA LEU A 272 -20.10 12.52 -2.04
C LEU A 272 -19.07 12.92 -3.10
N LEU A 273 -19.51 13.35 -4.29
CA LEU A 273 -18.65 13.90 -5.33
C LEU A 273 -18.37 15.38 -5.06
N LYS A 274 -17.08 15.75 -5.04
CA LYS A 274 -16.65 17.15 -4.94
C LYS A 274 -17.20 17.94 -6.13
N LYS A 275 -17.97 19.00 -5.84
CA LYS A 275 -18.53 19.91 -6.86
C LYS A 275 -17.39 20.48 -7.72
N SER A 276 -17.56 20.46 -9.05
CA SER A 276 -16.59 21.04 -9.98
C SER A 276 -16.42 22.55 -9.73
N GLY A 277 -15.18 23.02 -9.82
CA GLY A 277 -14.88 24.46 -9.74
C GLY A 277 -15.50 25.22 -10.91
N ALA A 278 -15.77 26.51 -10.71
CA ALA A 278 -16.16 27.39 -11.80
C ALA A 278 -15.04 27.43 -12.84
N ARG A 279 -15.34 27.11 -14.10
CA ARG A 279 -14.41 27.31 -15.21
C ARG A 279 -14.39 28.78 -15.57
N ASP A 280 -13.21 29.39 -15.47
CA ASP A 280 -12.97 30.66 -16.14
C ASP A 280 -13.04 30.46 -17.67
N LYS A 281 -13.60 31.44 -18.38
CA LYS A 281 -13.68 31.47 -19.84
C LYS A 281 -12.53 32.31 -20.40
N GLY A 282 -11.31 31.93 -20.01
CA GLY A 282 -10.07 32.60 -20.42
C GLY A 282 -9.95 32.73 -21.94
N SER A 283 -9.49 33.89 -22.40
CA SER A 283 -9.58 34.35 -23.80
C SER A 283 -8.95 33.39 -24.81
N GLY A 284 -9.79 32.62 -25.52
CA GLY A 284 -9.39 31.74 -26.63
C GLY A 284 -9.07 32.47 -27.95
N GLY A 285 -8.75 33.77 -27.91
CA GLY A 285 -8.51 34.59 -29.10
C GLY A 285 -7.04 34.72 -29.53
N VAL A 286 -6.09 34.57 -28.60
CA VAL A 286 -4.74 35.18 -28.70
C VAL A 286 -3.70 34.31 -29.43
N GLN A 287 -4.01 33.04 -29.75
CA GLN A 287 -3.04 32.06 -30.24
C GLN A 287 -3.18 31.67 -31.73
N LYS A 288 -4.15 32.21 -32.48
CA LYS A 288 -4.31 31.87 -33.90
C LYS A 288 -3.14 32.38 -34.74
N ASP A 289 -2.89 33.68 -34.63
CA ASP A 289 -1.93 34.39 -35.47
C ASP A 289 -0.50 33.90 -35.20
N LEU A 290 -0.16 33.67 -33.93
CA LEU A 290 1.08 33.04 -33.48
C LEU A 290 1.28 31.62 -34.05
N LEU A 291 0.20 30.84 -34.18
CA LEU A 291 0.28 29.49 -34.75
C LEU A 291 0.53 29.54 -36.27
N GLU A 292 -0.13 30.46 -37.00
CA GLU A 292 0.12 30.68 -38.43
C GLU A 292 1.54 31.22 -38.68
N GLU A 293 2.02 32.16 -37.87
CA GLU A 293 3.40 32.67 -37.91
C GLU A 293 4.44 31.56 -37.62
N THR A 294 4.17 30.71 -36.62
CA THR A 294 5.05 29.57 -36.31
C THR A 294 5.09 28.58 -37.47
N PHE A 295 3.96 28.24 -38.09
CA PHE A 295 3.97 27.38 -39.29
C PHE A 295 4.74 28.00 -40.46
N ALA A 296 4.60 29.32 -40.68
CA ALA A 296 5.35 30.04 -41.71
C ALA A 296 6.86 30.00 -41.47
N SER A 297 7.34 30.11 -40.23
CA SER A 297 8.78 30.06 -39.91
C SER A 297 9.42 28.70 -40.22
N PHE A 298 8.66 27.60 -40.14
CA PHE A 298 9.07 26.26 -40.59
C PHE A 298 8.85 26.00 -42.10
N GLY A 299 8.49 27.01 -42.90
CA GLY A 299 8.26 26.87 -44.33
C GLY A 299 7.01 26.04 -44.66
N ILE A 300 5.97 26.16 -43.84
CA ILE A 300 4.65 25.55 -44.03
C ILE A 300 3.60 26.66 -44.06
N GLU A 301 3.09 26.98 -45.24
CA GLU A 301 1.92 27.85 -45.37
C GLU A 301 0.68 27.06 -44.94
N ALA A 302 0.09 27.40 -43.80
CA ALA A 302 -1.13 26.79 -43.29
C ALA A 302 -2.00 27.80 -42.55
N LYS A 303 -3.32 27.67 -42.67
CA LYS A 303 -4.32 28.59 -42.10
C LYS A 303 -5.23 27.90 -41.10
N VAL A 304 -5.53 28.55 -39.98
CA VAL A 304 -6.47 28.10 -38.95
C VAL A 304 -7.90 28.39 -39.40
N VAL A 305 -8.62 27.34 -39.83
CA VAL A 305 -10.01 27.44 -40.28
C VAL A 305 -10.96 27.52 -39.08
N ASN A 306 -10.69 26.75 -38.03
CA ASN A 306 -11.58 26.60 -36.88
C ASN A 306 -10.79 26.28 -35.60
N VAL A 307 -11.36 26.59 -34.42
CA VAL A 307 -10.74 26.37 -33.12
C VAL A 307 -11.79 25.85 -32.13
N SER A 308 -11.51 24.69 -31.52
CA SER A 308 -12.39 24.03 -30.56
C SER A 308 -11.67 23.82 -29.24
N GLN A 309 -12.00 24.65 -28.23
CA GLN A 309 -11.39 24.61 -26.90
C GLN A 309 -12.03 23.52 -26.04
N GLY A 310 -11.25 22.51 -25.68
CA GLY A 310 -11.67 21.38 -24.84
C GLY A 310 -11.36 21.56 -23.35
N PRO A 311 -11.76 20.60 -22.51
CA PRO A 311 -11.51 20.61 -21.06
C PRO A 311 -10.04 20.65 -20.61
N VAL A 312 -9.11 20.23 -21.47
CA VAL A 312 -7.67 20.02 -21.20
C VAL A 312 -6.77 20.50 -22.36
N VAL A 313 -7.27 20.44 -23.61
CA VAL A 313 -6.52 20.80 -24.83
C VAL A 313 -7.40 21.63 -25.78
N THR A 314 -6.78 22.48 -26.60
CA THR A 314 -7.44 23.23 -27.68
C THR A 314 -7.11 22.58 -29.02
N ARG A 315 -8.12 22.24 -29.82
CA ARG A 315 -7.93 21.75 -31.19
C ARG A 315 -7.97 22.92 -32.17
N TYR A 316 -6.87 23.13 -32.88
CA TYR A 316 -6.80 24.00 -34.05
C TYR A 316 -6.99 23.16 -35.32
N GLU A 317 -7.90 23.56 -36.20
CA GLU A 317 -8.18 22.88 -37.47
C GLU A 317 -7.49 23.64 -38.61
N LEU A 318 -6.44 23.03 -39.15
CA LEU A 318 -5.50 23.64 -40.08
C LEU A 318 -5.77 23.22 -41.53
N GLN A 319 -5.78 24.18 -42.44
CA GLN A 319 -5.79 23.98 -43.88
C GLN A 319 -4.42 24.38 -44.47
N PRO A 320 -3.56 23.41 -44.83
CA PRO A 320 -2.27 23.69 -45.45
C PRO A 320 -2.43 24.07 -46.93
N ALA A 321 -1.46 24.80 -47.47
CA ALA A 321 -1.39 25.18 -48.88
C ALA A 321 -1.23 23.95 -49.81
N PRO A 322 -1.69 24.04 -51.08
CA PRO A 322 -1.59 22.93 -52.04
C PRO A 322 -0.16 22.39 -52.20
N GLY A 323 -0.01 21.06 -52.16
CA GLY A 323 1.28 20.37 -52.29
C GLY A 323 2.00 20.08 -50.96
N ILE A 324 1.61 20.71 -49.85
CA ILE A 324 2.16 20.39 -48.52
C ILE A 324 1.60 19.04 -48.05
N LYS A 325 2.50 18.09 -47.77
CA LYS A 325 2.12 16.76 -47.26
C LYS A 325 1.87 16.81 -45.75
N VAL A 326 0.78 16.22 -45.29
CA VAL A 326 0.44 16.08 -43.86
C VAL A 326 1.59 15.44 -43.05
N SER A 327 2.34 14.52 -43.66
CA SER A 327 3.51 13.88 -43.03
C SER A 327 4.66 14.85 -42.69
N ARG A 328 4.75 16.02 -43.35
CA ARG A 328 5.72 17.07 -42.98
C ARG A 328 5.28 17.78 -41.69
N ILE A 329 3.98 18.06 -41.55
CA ILE A 329 3.40 18.69 -40.36
C ILE A 329 3.59 17.78 -39.13
N THR A 330 3.29 16.48 -39.27
CA THR A 330 3.46 15.53 -38.16
C THR A 330 4.92 15.27 -37.77
N ALA A 331 5.86 15.50 -38.69
CA ALA A 331 7.29 15.31 -38.42
C ALA A 331 7.93 16.48 -37.64
N LEU A 332 7.26 17.63 -37.57
CA LEU A 332 7.71 18.83 -36.85
C LEU A 332 6.95 19.05 -35.53
N ALA A 333 6.18 18.07 -35.08
CA ALA A 333 5.29 18.23 -33.92
C ALA A 333 6.03 18.67 -32.63
N ASP A 334 7.21 18.12 -32.38
CA ASP A 334 8.03 18.44 -31.21
C ASP A 334 8.67 19.85 -31.32
N ASP A 335 9.16 20.22 -32.51
CA ASP A 335 9.74 21.55 -32.78
C ASP A 335 8.68 22.66 -32.72
N LEU A 336 7.46 22.38 -33.19
CA LEU A 336 6.31 23.28 -33.08
C LEU A 336 5.87 23.46 -31.63
N ALA A 337 5.82 22.39 -30.83
CA ALA A 337 5.49 22.48 -29.41
C ALA A 337 6.53 23.32 -28.63
N LEU A 338 7.82 23.09 -28.91
CA LEU A 338 8.92 23.88 -28.34
C LEU A 338 8.81 25.37 -28.71
N SER A 339 8.47 25.67 -29.97
CA SER A 339 8.35 27.05 -30.47
C SER A 339 7.13 27.79 -29.92
N LEU A 340 6.04 27.07 -29.62
CA LEU A 340 4.80 27.61 -29.04
C LEU A 340 4.82 27.68 -27.50
N ALA A 341 5.86 27.16 -26.85
CA ALA A 341 6.00 27.05 -25.39
C ALA A 341 4.78 26.38 -24.70
N ALA A 342 4.32 25.26 -25.28
CA ALA A 342 3.06 24.58 -24.95
C ALA A 342 3.25 23.19 -24.31
#